data_AF-A0A379TER8-F1
#
_entry.id   AF-A0A379TER8-F1
#
_cell.length_a   1.000
_cell.length_b   1.000
_cell.length_c   1.000
_cell.angle_alpha   90.00
_cell.angle_beta   90.00
_cell.angle_gamma   90.00
#
_symmetry.space_group_name_H-M   'P 1'
#
loop_
_entity.id
_entity.type
_entity.pdbx_description
1 polymer ?
#
loop_
_entity_poly.entity_id
_entity_poly.type
_entity_poly.pdbx_seq_one_letter_code
_entity_poly.pdbx_strand_id
1 'polypeptide(L)'
;MLRRLKSQTRPSAIYNEDNGKHSVELTQRFARAKAFTHVLLLNSPQEIQPTIDTQKALLLVRFPANFSRNLDTFQSRADAAHS
;
A
#
# COMPACT_ATOMS: atom_id res chain seq x y z
N MET A 1 -18.09 -35.06 -7.52
CA MET A 1 -16.69 -34.63 -7.37
C MET A 1 -16.65 -33.10 -7.43
N LEU A 2 -16.68 -32.42 -6.28
CA LEU A 2 -16.73 -30.95 -6.24
C LEU A 2 -15.30 -30.40 -6.27
N ARG A 3 -14.85 -29.84 -7.40
CA ARG A 3 -13.63 -29.05 -7.46
C ARG A 3 -13.85 -27.83 -6.55
N ARG A 4 -13.30 -27.83 -5.34
CA ARG A 4 -13.14 -26.60 -4.56
C ARG A 4 -12.32 -25.64 -5.43
N LEU A 5 -12.97 -24.59 -5.94
CA LEU A 5 -12.27 -23.42 -6.46
C LEU A 5 -11.44 -22.88 -5.29
N LYS A 6 -10.13 -23.14 -5.25
CA LYS A 6 -9.25 -22.34 -4.41
C LYS A 6 -9.32 -20.94 -5.01
N SER A 7 -10.07 -20.03 -4.38
CA SER A 7 -10.01 -18.61 -4.70
C SER A 7 -8.54 -18.19 -4.58
N GLN A 8 -7.85 -18.00 -5.71
CA GLN A 8 -6.48 -17.52 -5.71
C GLN A 8 -6.53 -16.03 -5.37
N THR A 9 -6.45 -15.71 -4.08
CA THR A 9 -6.24 -14.34 -3.62
C THR A 9 -4.83 -13.92 -4.05
N ARG A 10 -4.76 -13.04 -5.04
CA ARG A 10 -3.52 -12.42 -5.48
C ARG A 10 -3.12 -11.30 -4.52
N PRO A 11 -1.82 -11.10 -4.25
CA PRO A 11 -1.37 -10.08 -3.30
C PRO A 11 -1.61 -8.67 -3.83
N SER A 12 -1.60 -7.71 -2.92
CA SER A 12 -1.41 -6.30 -3.27
C SER A 12 0.06 -5.94 -3.11
N ALA A 13 0.60 -5.18 -4.05
CA ALA A 13 1.95 -4.65 -3.98
C ALA A 13 1.96 -3.31 -3.25
N ILE A 14 2.98 -3.07 -2.43
CA ILE A 14 3.24 -1.77 -1.81
C ILE A 14 4.64 -1.32 -2.22
N TYR A 15 4.73 -0.13 -2.80
CA TYR A 15 5.98 0.57 -3.01
C TYR A 15 6.00 1.83 -2.15
N ASN A 16 6.96 1.92 -1.23
CA ASN A 16 7.06 3.02 -0.30
C ASN A 16 8.36 3.81 -0.50
N GLU A 17 8.23 5.04 -1.02
CA GLU A 17 9.32 6.02 -1.12
C GLU A 17 9.37 6.95 0.10
N ASP A 18 8.31 6.96 0.90
CA ASP A 18 8.17 7.76 2.10
C ASP A 18 8.57 6.94 3.33
N ASN A 19 9.73 7.21 3.91
CA ASN A 19 10.12 6.55 5.16
C ASN A 19 9.53 7.24 6.41
N GLY A 20 8.51 8.08 6.23
CA GLY A 20 7.82 8.78 7.32
C GLY A 20 6.87 7.88 8.14
N LYS A 21 6.42 8.41 9.28
CA LYS A 21 5.59 7.66 10.25
C LYS A 21 4.28 7.16 9.64
N HIS A 22 3.61 7.98 8.82
CA HIS A 22 2.26 7.67 8.31
C HIS A 22 2.28 6.54 7.28
N SER A 23 3.23 6.56 6.34
CA SER A 23 3.38 5.49 5.34
C SER A 23 3.76 4.15 5.97
N VAL A 24 4.68 4.16 6.96
CA VAL A 24 5.09 2.96 7.69
C VAL A 24 3.90 2.35 8.44
N GLU A 25 3.14 3.17 9.16
CA GLU A 25 1.96 2.70 9.90
C GLU A 25 0.88 2.12 8.98
N LEU A 26 0.58 2.80 7.86
CA LEU A 26 -0.37 2.30 6.87
C LEU A 26 0.10 0.98 6.24
N THR A 27 1.39 0.86 5.91
CA THR A 27 1.97 -0.38 5.39
C THR A 27 1.78 -1.55 6.37
N GLN A 28 2.03 -1.32 7.66
CA GLN A 28 1.80 -2.32 8.71
C GLN A 28 0.32 -2.68 8.87
N ARG A 29 -0.57 -1.68 8.81
CA ARG A 29 -2.03 -1.89 8.87
C ARG A 29 -2.52 -2.71 7.67
N PHE A 30 -2.01 -2.43 6.47
CA PHE A 30 -2.31 -3.23 5.28
C PHE A 30 -1.83 -4.68 5.43
N ALA A 31 -0.61 -4.90 5.92
CA ALA A 31 -0.10 -6.25 6.17
C ALA A 31 -0.93 -7.06 7.19
N ARG A 32 -1.68 -6.39 8.08
CA ARG A 32 -2.54 -7.01 9.09
C ARG A 32 -4.01 -7.09 8.69
N ALA A 33 -4.41 -6.38 7.65
CA ALA A 33 -5.80 -6.29 7.25
C ALA A 33 -6.26 -7.58 6.56
N LYS A 34 -7.39 -8.15 7.01
CA LYS A 34 -7.96 -9.39 6.43
C LYS A 34 -8.26 -9.30 4.92
N ALA A 35 -8.52 -8.09 4.41
CA ALA A 35 -8.76 -7.84 2.99
C ALA A 35 -7.48 -7.95 2.14
N PHE A 36 -6.30 -7.79 2.77
CA PHE A 36 -4.99 -7.89 2.15
C PHE A 36 -4.32 -9.18 2.62
N THR A 37 -4.85 -10.32 2.16
CA THR A 37 -4.39 -11.66 2.58
C THR A 37 -2.87 -11.84 2.36
N HIS A 38 -2.32 -11.20 1.33
CA HIS A 38 -0.90 -11.17 1.03
C HIS A 38 -0.47 -9.77 0.56
N VAL A 39 0.66 -9.29 1.08
CA VAL A 39 1.29 -8.03 0.70
C VAL A 39 2.67 -8.33 0.11
N LEU A 40 2.93 -7.80 -1.08
CA LEU A 40 4.23 -7.83 -1.74
C LEU A 40 4.90 -6.46 -1.57
N LEU A 41 6.04 -6.39 -0.90
CA LEU A 41 6.80 -5.14 -0.78
C LEU A 41 7.74 -5.01 -1.98
N LEU A 42 7.67 -3.88 -2.68
CA LEU A 42 8.58 -3.51 -3.76
C LEU A 42 9.65 -2.58 -3.21
N ASN A 43 10.90 -2.79 -3.64
CA ASN A 43 12.04 -2.01 -3.15
C ASN A 43 12.47 -0.92 -4.13
N SER A 44 12.03 -1.01 -5.39
CA SER A 44 12.39 -0.09 -6.46
C SER A 44 11.23 0.17 -7.42
N PRO A 45 11.18 1.35 -8.07
CA PRO A 45 10.12 1.66 -9.01
C PRO A 45 10.18 0.76 -10.27
N GLN A 46 11.34 0.23 -10.62
CA GLN A 46 11.53 -0.70 -11.73
C GLN A 46 10.81 -2.04 -11.51
N GLU A 47 10.50 -2.41 -10.26
CA GLU A 47 9.75 -3.63 -9.94
C GLU A 47 8.23 -3.47 -10.19
N ILE A 48 7.72 -2.25 -10.33
CA ILE A 48 6.27 -1.98 -10.47
C ILE A 48 5.72 -2.62 -11.75
N GLN A 49 6.27 -2.21 -12.90
CA GLN A 49 5.77 -2.63 -14.21
C GLN A 49 5.74 -4.16 -14.36
N PRO A 50 6.84 -4.91 -14.11
CA PRO A 50 6.80 -6.36 -14.21
C PRO A 50 5.87 -7.01 -13.18
N THR A 51 5.68 -6.41 -11.99
CA THR A 51 4.75 -6.94 -10.98
C THR A 51 3.30 -6.91 -11.44
N ILE A 52 2.90 -5.85 -12.15
CA ILE A 52 1.53 -5.68 -12.67
C ILE A 52 1.34 -6.49 -13.95
N ASP A 53 2.27 -6.39 -14.91
CA ASP A 53 2.15 -7.04 -16.22
C ASP A 53 2.15 -8.57 -16.10
N THR A 54 2.93 -9.12 -15.17
CA THR A 54 2.96 -10.57 -14.91
C THR A 54 1.91 -11.04 -13.91
N GLN A 55 0.98 -10.14 -13.53
CA GLN A 55 -0.09 -10.39 -12.57
C GLN A 55 0.38 -10.96 -11.23
N LYS A 56 1.62 -10.63 -10.83
CA LYS A 56 2.16 -10.97 -9.50
C LYS A 56 1.39 -10.27 -8.39
N ALA A 57 0.84 -9.08 -8.66
CA ALA A 57 -0.11 -8.39 -7.79
C ALA A 57 -1.31 -7.87 -8.60
N LEU A 58 -2.46 -7.71 -7.94
CA LEU A 58 -3.67 -7.12 -8.57
C LEU A 58 -3.74 -5.60 -8.46
N LEU A 59 -3.07 -5.03 -7.46
CA LEU A 59 -3.11 -3.62 -7.12
C LEU A 59 -1.73 -3.19 -6.64
N LEU A 60 -1.34 -1.96 -6.99
CA LEU A 60 -0.20 -1.26 -6.41
C LEU A 60 -0.71 -0.14 -5.49
N VAL A 61 -0.25 -0.13 -4.24
CA VAL A 61 -0.29 1.02 -3.35
C VAL A 61 1.08 1.70 -3.39
N ARG A 62 1.10 2.99 -3.72
CA ARG A 62 2.34 3.77 -3.77
C ARG A 62 2.29 4.90 -2.75
N PHE A 63 3.31 4.98 -1.89
CA PHE A 63 3.54 6.11 -1.00
C PHE A 63 4.70 6.96 -1.53
N PRO A 64 4.43 8.12 -2.16
CA PRO A 64 5.49 8.98 -2.71
C PRO A 64 6.28 9.68 -1.60
N ALA A 65 7.53 10.05 -1.85
CA ALA A 65 8.52 10.51 -0.86
C ALA A 65 8.10 11.63 0.13
N ASN A 66 7.08 12.44 -0.19
CA ASN A 66 6.59 13.52 0.67
C ASN A 66 5.22 13.23 1.31
N PHE A 67 4.74 12.00 1.24
CA PHE A 67 3.40 11.60 1.67
C PHE A 67 3.12 11.96 3.14
N SER A 68 3.95 11.50 4.08
CA SER A 68 3.77 11.78 5.51
C SER A 68 3.77 13.29 5.80
N ARG A 69 4.70 14.04 5.20
CA ARG A 69 4.78 15.50 5.38
C ARG A 69 3.54 16.23 4.87
N ASN A 70 3.02 15.80 3.72
CA ASN A 70 1.81 16.39 3.16
C ASN A 70 0.61 16.13 4.06
N LEU A 71 0.49 14.91 4.63
CA LEU A 71 -0.57 14.60 5.59
C LEU A 71 -0.50 15.46 6.85
N ASP A 72 0.69 15.64 7.43
CA ASP A 72 0.87 16.52 8.59
C ASP A 72 0.44 17.96 8.27
N THR A 73 0.77 18.44 7.07
CA THR A 73 0.37 19.78 6.61
C THR A 73 -1.15 19.91 6.46
N PHE A 74 -1.82 18.87 5.94
CA PHE A 74 -3.28 18.85 5.85
C PHE A 74 -3.93 18.84 7.24
N GLN A 75 -3.39 18.06 8.18
CA GLN A 75 -3.91 17.98 9.54
C GLN A 75 -3.83 19.34 10.24
N SER A 76 -2.66 19.99 10.21
CA SER A 76 -2.47 21.31 10.83
C SER A 76 -3.41 22.38 10.26
N ARG A 77 -3.73 22.32 8.96
CA ARG A 77 -4.69 23.23 8.32
C ARG A 77 -6.13 22.94 8.76
N ALA A 78 -6.50 21.68 8.95
CA ALA A 78 -7.82 21.31 9.45
C ALA A 78 -8.02 21.79 10.89
N ASP A 79 -6.99 21.66 11.74
CA ASP A 79 -7.04 22.09 13.13
C ASP A 79 -7.14 23.62 13.25
N ALA A 80 -6.39 24.35 12.42
CA ALA A 80 -6.45 25.81 12.36
C ALA A 80 -7.78 26.37 11.83
N ALA A 81 -8.55 25.60 11.07
CA ALA A 81 -9.87 26.00 10.55
C ALA A 81 -11.02 25.79 11.57
N HIS A 82 -10.77 25.08 12.67
CA HIS A 82 -11.75 24.79 13.72
C HIS A 82 -11.43 25.49 15.06
N SER A 83 -10.49 26.45 15.04
CA SER A 83 -10.10 27.29 16.20
C SER A 83 -10.63 28.71 16.02
#